data_AF-A0A925JIA0-F1
#
_entry.id   AF-A0A925JIA0-F1
#
_cell.length_a   1.000
_cell.length_b   1.000
_cell.length_c   1.000
_cell.angle_alpha   90.00
_cell.angle_beta   90.00
_cell.angle_gamma   90.00
#
_symmetry.space_group_name_H-M   'P 1'
#
loop_
_entity.id
_entity.type
_entity.pdbx_description
1 polymer ?
#
loop_
_entity_poly.entity_id
_entity_poly.type
_entity_poly.pdbx_seq_one_letter_code
_entity_poly.pdbx_strand_id
1 'polypeptide(L)' 'MSLQESNQISAPIACGVERCEACGSEFTCGARLKGCWCSEIKLNDAVRAGLRERYEHCLCRACLEQFAEKESKQG' A
#
# COMPACT_ATOMS: atom_id res chain seq x y z
N MET A 1 -29.36 -28.13 -27.22
CA MET A 1 -28.09 -28.60 -26.62
C MET A 1 -27.38 -27.36 -26.09
N SER A 2 -27.47 -27.16 -24.79
CA SER A 2 -26.99 -25.99 -24.06
C SER A 2 -25.49 -26.08 -23.85
N LEU A 3 -24.73 -25.07 -24.25
CA LEU A 3 -23.37 -24.83 -23.76
C LEU A 3 -23.21 -23.34 -23.48
N GLN A 4 -23.61 -22.95 -22.27
CA GLN A 4 -23.12 -21.75 -21.59
C GLN A 4 -21.73 -22.10 -21.05
N GLU A 5 -20.66 -21.81 -21.80
CA GLU A 5 -19.31 -21.90 -21.26
C GLU A 5 -18.96 -20.59 -20.57
N SER A 6 -19.41 -20.53 -19.32
CA SER A 6 -18.78 -19.77 -18.26
C SER A 6 -17.28 -20.13 -18.23
N ASN A 7 -16.42 -19.30 -18.81
CA ASN A 7 -15.00 -19.37 -18.50
C ASN A 7 -14.49 -18.00 -18.08
N GLN A 8 -14.72 -17.77 -16.80
CA GLN A 8 -14.18 -16.74 -15.94
C GLN A 8 -12.64 -16.81 -16.01
N ILE A 9 -12.06 -16.20 -17.05
CA ILE A 9 -10.62 -16.08 -17.20
C ILE A 9 -10.15 -15.12 -16.13
N SER A 10 -9.75 -15.74 -15.02
CA SER A 10 -8.85 -15.27 -13.99
C SER A 10 -8.06 -14.05 -14.44
N ALA A 11 -8.35 -12.90 -13.80
CA ALA A 11 -7.49 -11.73 -13.88
C ALA A 11 -6.03 -12.20 -13.70
N PRO A 12 -5.10 -11.71 -14.54
CA PRO A 12 -3.74 -12.22 -14.53
C PRO A 12 -3.17 -12.10 -13.12
N ILE A 13 -2.38 -13.10 -12.75
CA ILE A 13 -1.46 -13.06 -11.63
C ILE A 13 -0.51 -11.88 -11.90
N ALA A 14 -0.96 -10.66 -11.61
CA ALA A 14 -0.13 -9.47 -11.62
C ALA A 14 0.76 -9.62 -10.40
N CYS A 15 2.02 -9.94 -10.65
CA CYS A 15 3.02 -10.23 -9.66
C CYS A 15 3.16 -9.04 -8.68
N GLY A 16 2.40 -9.05 -7.58
CA GLY A 16 2.61 -8.23 -6.39
C GLY A 16 2.24 -6.74 -6.48
N VAL A 17 1.07 -6.39 -7.02
CA VAL A 17 0.48 -5.07 -6.78
C VAL A 17 -0.58 -5.16 -5.67
N GLU A 18 -0.35 -4.45 -4.57
CA GLU A 18 -1.31 -4.23 -3.48
C GLU A 18 -2.03 -2.90 -3.68
N ARG A 19 -3.21 -2.73 -3.07
CA ARG A 19 -3.93 -1.45 -3.08
C ARG A 19 -3.69 -0.70 -1.80
N CYS A 20 -3.31 0.58 -1.93
CA CYS A 20 -3.08 1.46 -0.78
C CYS A 20 -4.40 1.73 -0.06
N GLU A 21 -4.45 1.52 1.26
CA GLU A 21 -5.67 1.81 2.03
C GLU A 21 -5.97 3.31 2.12
N ALA A 22 -4.94 4.17 2.08
CA ALA A 22 -5.11 5.62 2.16
C ALA A 22 -5.60 6.26 0.84
N CYS A 23 -5.08 5.81 -0.32
CA CYS A 23 -5.41 6.44 -1.61
C CYS A 23 -6.09 5.51 -2.64
N GLY A 24 -6.14 4.20 -2.37
CA GLY A 24 -6.71 3.20 -3.29
C GLY A 24 -5.84 2.85 -4.50
N SER A 25 -4.68 3.49 -4.66
CA SER A 25 -3.78 3.26 -5.80
C SER A 25 -3.12 1.89 -5.73
N GLU A 26 -2.96 1.26 -6.88
CA GLU A 26 -2.18 0.03 -7.04
C GLU A 26 -0.69 0.36 -6.91
N PHE A 27 0.00 -0.34 -6.01
CA PHE A 27 1.41 -0.16 -5.75
C PHE A 27 2.07 -1.48 -5.35
N THR A 28 3.38 -1.60 -5.54
CA THR A 28 4.11 -2.78 -5.09
C THR A 28 4.63 -2.58 -3.67
N CYS A 29 4.25 -3.47 -2.77
CA CYS A 29 4.78 -3.47 -1.41
C CYS A 29 6.27 -3.84 -1.42
N GLY A 30 7.10 -2.94 -0.90
CA GLY A 30 8.55 -3.12 -0.86
C GLY A 30 9.01 -4.31 -0.01
N ALA A 31 8.14 -4.84 0.86
CA ALA A 31 8.43 -5.98 1.73
C ALA A 31 8.88 -7.23 0.94
N ARG A 32 8.48 -7.37 -0.34
CA ARG A 32 8.93 -8.46 -1.22
C ARG A 32 10.25 -8.20 -1.95
N LEU A 33 10.68 -6.94 -2.09
CA LEU A 33 11.89 -6.59 -2.85
C LEU A 33 13.11 -6.35 -1.95
N LYS A 34 13.01 -5.50 -0.93
CA LYS A 34 14.13 -5.15 -0.02
C LYS A 34 13.74 -4.65 1.37
N GLY A 35 12.45 -4.43 1.64
CA GLY A 35 11.99 -3.86 2.90
C GLY A 35 10.73 -3.02 2.72
N CYS A 36 9.91 -2.88 3.76
CA CYS A 36 8.71 -2.07 3.66
C CYS A 36 9.07 -0.57 3.65
N TRP A 37 8.45 0.21 2.76
CA TRP A 37 8.60 1.67 2.72
C TRP A 37 8.25 2.31 4.06
N CYS A 38 7.33 1.72 4.84
CA CYS A 38 6.97 2.16 6.19
C CYS A 38 8.18 2.20 7.15
N SER A 39 9.20 1.36 6.89
CA SER A 39 10.44 1.29 7.68
C SER A 39 11.61 2.06 7.04
N GLU A 40 11.61 2.22 5.71
CA GLU A 40 12.63 3.03 5.01
C GLU A 40 12.38 4.54 5.13
N ILE A 41 11.12 4.96 5.07
CA ILE A 41 10.76 6.38 5.16
C ILE A 41 10.90 6.83 6.61
N LYS A 42 11.69 7.90 6.81
CA LYS A 42 11.81 8.58 8.11
C LYS A 42 10.51 9.30 8.44
N LEU A 43 9.62 8.56 9.10
CA LEU A 43 8.45 9.08 9.80
C LEU A 43 8.77 9.18 11.29
N ASN A 44 8.22 10.20 11.95
CA ASN A 44 8.26 10.28 13.41
C ASN A 44 7.52 9.06 14.00
N ASP A 45 8.01 8.50 15.10
CA ASP A 45 7.44 7.28 15.67
C ASP A 45 6.00 7.44 16.13
N ALA A 46 5.62 8.63 16.62
CA ALA A 46 4.23 8.95 16.96
C ALA A 46 3.29 8.83 15.74
N VAL A 47 3.79 9.21 14.56
CA VAL A 47 3.03 9.23 13.31
C VAL A 47 2.97 7.84 12.74
N ARG A 48 4.08 7.11 12.78
CA ARG A 48 4.13 5.70 12.39
C ARG A 48 3.19 4.87 13.26
N ALA A 49 3.16 5.10 14.57
CA ALA A 49 2.22 4.44 15.48
C ALA A 49 0.77 4.79 15.10
N GLY A 50 0.46 6.08 14.94
CA GLY A 50 -0.88 6.52 14.51
C GLY A 50 -1.29 5.97 13.14
N LEU A 51 -0.37 5.84 12.18
CA LEU A 51 -0.63 5.21 10.89
C LEU A 51 -0.93 3.71 11.05
N ARG A 52 -0.18 3.00 11.90
CA ARG A 52 -0.41 1.56 12.18
C ARG A 52 -1.70 1.29 12.96
N GLU A 53 -2.14 2.24 13.77
CA GLU A 53 -3.43 2.14 14.47
C GLU A 53 -4.62 2.50 13.56
N ARG A 54 -4.40 3.34 12.55
CA ARG A 54 -5.45 3.81 11.64
C ARG A 54 -5.58 2.99 10.36
N TYR A 55 -4.49 2.40 9.90
CA TYR A 55 -4.41 1.61 8.68
C TYR A 55 -3.86 0.22 9.02
N GLU A 56 -4.65 -0.81 8.72
CA GLU A 56 -4.27 -2.21 8.95
C GLU A 56 -3.54 -2.79 7.72
N HIS A 57 -3.72 -2.18 6.55
CA HIS A 57 -3.12 -2.62 5.29
C HIS A 57 -1.93 -1.76 4.85
N CYS A 58 -1.24 -2.24 3.81
CA CYS A 58 -0.05 -1.60 3.28
C CYS A 58 -0.38 -0.24 2.65
N LEU A 59 0.46 0.76 2.93
CA LEU A 59 0.39 2.08 2.31
C LEU A 59 1.47 2.25 1.25
N CYS A 60 1.14 2.97 0.18
CA CYS A 60 2.09 3.26 -0.88
C CYS A 60 3.13 4.29 -0.42
N ARG A 61 4.30 4.27 -1.08
CA ARG A 61 5.41 5.18 -0.84
C ARG A 61 4.97 6.65 -0.91
N ALA A 62 4.17 7.01 -1.92
CA ALA A 62 3.69 8.38 -2.10
C ALA A 62 2.80 8.88 -0.95
N CYS A 63 1.96 8.02 -0.36
CA CYS A 63 1.18 8.39 0.83
C CYS A 63 2.09 8.58 2.03
N LEU A 64 3.02 7.65 2.26
CA LEU A 64 3.98 7.73 3.37
C LEU A 64 4.88 8.97 3.26
N GLU A 65 5.37 9.31 2.07
CA GLU A 65 6.15 10.54 1.81
C GLU A 65 5.31 11.79 2.11
N GLN A 66 4.06 11.84 1.66
CA GLN A 66 3.16 12.95 2.00
C GLN A 66 2.92 13.09 3.50
N PHE A 67 2.77 11.99 4.23
CA PHE A 67 2.68 12.04 5.70
C PHE A 67 3.98 12.59 6.28
N ALA A 68 5.16 12.11 5.85
CA ALA A 68 6.46 12.60 6.33
C ALA A 68 6.66 14.11 6.06
N GLU A 69 6.23 14.60 4.89
CA GLU A 69 6.28 16.02 4.55
C GLU A 69 5.33 16.86 5.40
N LYS A 70 4.12 16.36 5.66
CA LYS A 70 3.15 17.03 6.53
C LYS A 70 3.66 17.11 7.96
N GLU A 71 4.29 16.06 8.48
CA GLU A 71 4.89 16.05 9.81
C GLU A 71 6.00 17.07 9.97
N SER A 72 6.85 17.22 8.94
CA SER A 72 7.94 18.20 8.96
C SER A 72 7.47 19.66 9.05
N LYS A 73 6.19 19.94 8.74
CA LYS A 73 5.59 21.28 8.84
C LYS A 73 4.69 21.49 10.06
N GLN A 74 4.40 20.45 10.84
CA GLN A 74 3.49 20.51 11.99
C GLN A 74 4.23 20.66 13.34
N GLY A 75 5.56 20.83 13.31
CA GLY A 75 6.40 21.07 14.49
C GLY A 75 6.64 22.55 14.76
#